data_AF-A0A958ITQ7-F1
#
_entry.id   AF-A0A958ITQ7-F1
#
_cell.length_a   1.000
_cell.length_b   1.000
_cell.length_c   1.000
_cell.angle_alpha   90.00
_cell.angle_beta   90.00
_cell.angle_gamma   90.00
#
_symmetry.space_group_name_H-M   'P 1'
#
loop_
_entity.id
_entity.type
_entity.pdbx_description
1 polymer ?
#
loop_
_entity_poly.entity_id
_entity_poly.type
_entity_poly.pdbx_seq_one_letter_code
_entity_poly.pdbx_strand_id
1 'polypeptide(L)'
;GINIFSFDPPSDPPHNLLVRGSRLRITGTVAEFNGVTELTEYSIQEISTGNPLPDPLELTTGAANDISLEGTYLQINGVVTSFQDFGDAANITLDDGSGEVLIRVWATTGIDLSIVTVDDSLEVRAVMDIFNSAAQLVPAYQDQISAPGAQPGDGSGAATIAPDSVGVGESVSLAVTVAGESGFTLERVAVRIPTEWDWVALPSNVQLSGGGFSGATVAVSGNEITVSNAVVSDIATGQMTIAGLT
;
A
#
# COMPACT_ATOMS: atom_id res chain seq x y z
N GLY A 1 -4.37 22.50 7.29
CA GLY A 1 -5.77 22.31 7.70
C GLY A 1 -5.97 22.93 9.06
N ILE A 2 -7.22 23.01 9.52
CA ILE A 2 -7.54 23.53 10.85
C ILE A 2 -8.46 22.51 11.53
N ASN A 3 -8.15 22.16 12.76
CA ASN A 3 -8.99 21.25 13.53
C ASN A 3 -10.28 21.94 13.95
N ILE A 4 -11.36 21.17 14.07
CA ILE A 4 -12.67 21.68 14.50
C ILE A 4 -13.02 20.96 15.79
N PHE A 5 -12.94 21.67 16.91
CA PHE A 5 -13.08 21.07 18.23
C PHE A 5 -14.32 21.57 18.96
N SER A 6 -15.04 20.66 19.60
CA SER A 6 -16.05 20.98 20.60
C SER A 6 -16.21 19.84 21.61
N PHE A 7 -16.32 20.18 22.89
CA PHE A 7 -16.62 19.22 23.97
C PHE A 7 -18.08 18.76 23.93
N ASP A 8 -18.97 19.64 23.44
CA ASP A 8 -20.38 19.38 23.18
C ASP A 8 -20.66 19.89 21.76
N PRO A 9 -20.40 19.08 20.71
CA PRO A 9 -20.59 19.52 19.33
C PRO A 9 -22.01 20.06 19.15
N PRO A 10 -22.16 21.23 18.53
CA PRO A 10 -23.49 21.82 18.35
C PRO A 10 -24.40 20.80 17.66
N SER A 11 -25.57 20.49 18.27
CA SER A 11 -26.61 19.68 17.60
C SER A 11 -27.14 20.34 16.31
N ASP A 12 -26.87 21.65 16.18
CA ASP A 12 -27.04 22.47 15.00
C ASP A 12 -25.70 23.19 14.75
N PRO A 13 -24.95 22.77 13.73
CA PRO A 13 -25.40 21.98 12.59
C PRO A 13 -25.40 20.48 12.89
N PRO A 14 -26.41 19.75 12.39
CA PRO A 14 -26.51 18.31 12.62
C PRO A 14 -25.25 17.58 12.11
N HIS A 15 -24.80 16.56 12.85
CA HIS A 15 -23.62 15.74 12.51
C HIS A 15 -23.67 15.14 11.09
N ASN A 16 -24.84 15.13 10.45
CA ASN A 16 -25.03 14.71 9.06
C ASN A 16 -24.54 15.74 8.01
N LEU A 17 -24.05 16.92 8.40
CA LEU A 17 -23.43 17.88 7.47
C LEU A 17 -21.94 17.60 7.22
N LEU A 18 -21.27 16.86 8.12
CA LEU A 18 -19.86 16.51 8.00
C LEU A 18 -19.67 15.25 7.15
N VAL A 19 -20.28 15.25 5.96
CA VAL A 19 -20.21 14.14 5.01
C VAL A 19 -19.23 14.51 3.91
N ARG A 20 -18.45 13.54 3.43
CA ARG A 20 -17.57 13.68 2.26
C ARG A 20 -18.29 14.35 1.08
N GLY A 21 -17.59 15.26 0.40
CA GLY A 21 -18.14 16.04 -0.70
C GLY A 21 -19.00 17.23 -0.27
N SER A 22 -19.15 17.49 1.04
CA SER A 22 -19.81 18.69 1.54
C SER A 22 -18.86 19.88 1.48
N ARG A 23 -19.31 20.97 0.88
CA ARG A 23 -18.64 22.27 0.94
C ARG A 23 -19.30 23.07 2.04
N LEU A 24 -18.51 23.43 3.03
CA LEU A 24 -19.00 24.06 4.25
C LEU A 24 -18.38 25.46 4.41
N ARG A 25 -19.13 26.39 5.00
CA ARG A 25 -18.56 27.59 5.63
C ARG A 25 -18.56 27.37 7.12
N ILE A 26 -17.41 27.55 7.74
CA ILE A 26 -17.22 27.39 9.18
C ILE A 26 -16.75 28.72 9.73
N THR A 27 -17.38 29.18 10.82
CA THR A 27 -17.04 30.45 11.47
C THR A 27 -17.00 30.19 12.97
N GLY A 28 -15.84 30.43 13.59
CA GLY A 28 -15.61 30.23 15.01
C GLY A 28 -14.38 31.01 15.48
N THR A 29 -13.97 30.76 16.71
CA THR A 29 -12.80 31.37 17.35
C THR A 29 -11.57 30.50 17.13
N VAL A 30 -10.48 31.09 16.60
CA VAL A 30 -9.19 30.40 16.47
C VAL A 30 -8.55 30.26 17.86
N ALA A 31 -8.17 29.04 18.22
CA ALA A 31 -7.45 28.71 19.43
C ALA A 31 -6.26 27.79 19.12
N GLU A 32 -5.37 27.62 20.09
CA GLU A 32 -4.27 26.65 20.03
C GLU A 32 -4.37 25.74 21.25
N PHE A 33 -4.33 24.43 21.02
CA PHE A 33 -4.29 23.42 22.07
C PHE A 33 -3.17 22.42 21.78
N ASN A 34 -2.22 22.29 22.72
CA ASN A 34 -1.05 21.42 22.58
C ASN A 34 -0.25 21.62 21.26
N GLY A 35 -0.15 22.86 20.77
CA GLY A 35 0.59 23.20 19.56
C GLY A 35 -0.18 22.97 18.26
N VAL A 36 -1.47 22.66 18.33
CA VAL A 36 -2.35 22.42 17.20
C VAL A 36 -3.35 23.57 17.08
N THR A 37 -3.51 24.11 15.87
CA THR A 37 -4.48 25.19 15.60
C THR A 37 -5.88 24.61 15.41
N GLU A 38 -6.85 25.13 16.17
CA GLU A 38 -8.24 24.66 16.14
C GLU A 38 -9.25 25.82 16.07
N LEU A 39 -10.45 25.52 15.56
CA LEU A 39 -11.64 26.35 15.69
C LEU A 39 -12.50 25.83 16.83
N THR A 40 -12.82 26.74 17.74
CA THR A 40 -13.77 26.55 18.85
C THR A 40 -14.97 27.46 18.66
N GLU A 41 -16.05 27.23 19.43
CA GLU A 41 -17.27 28.05 19.40
C GLU A 41 -17.79 28.32 17.97
N TYR A 42 -17.77 27.27 17.13
CA TYR A 42 -17.99 27.42 15.71
C TYR A 42 -19.46 27.20 15.32
N SER A 43 -19.83 27.78 14.19
CA SER A 43 -21.04 27.49 13.44
C SER A 43 -20.65 26.92 12.07
N ILE A 44 -21.45 26.00 11.54
CA ILE A 44 -21.27 25.45 10.18
C ILE A 44 -22.51 25.77 9.35
N GLN A 45 -22.27 26.21 8.13
CA GLN A 45 -23.26 26.38 7.08
C GLN A 45 -22.90 25.48 5.91
N GLU A 46 -23.82 24.57 5.52
CA GLU A 46 -23.67 23.81 4.27
C GLU A 46 -23.89 24.74 3.07
N ILE A 47 -22.91 24.79 2.17
CA ILE A 47 -22.96 25.55 0.92
C ILE A 47 -23.47 24.66 -0.21
N SER A 48 -22.92 23.45 -0.33
CA SER A 48 -23.31 22.46 -1.35
C SER A 48 -22.84 21.06 -0.95
N THR A 49 -23.45 20.03 -1.53
CA THR A 49 -23.07 18.62 -1.35
C THR A 49 -22.71 17.97 -2.69
N GLY A 50 -22.10 16.78 -2.63
CA GLY A 50 -21.71 16.02 -3.83
C GLY A 50 -20.60 16.67 -4.65
N ASN A 51 -19.81 17.56 -4.04
CA ASN A 51 -18.63 18.13 -4.68
C ASN A 51 -17.55 17.04 -4.85
N PRO A 52 -16.68 17.13 -5.88
CA PRO A 52 -15.53 16.24 -5.99
C PRO A 52 -14.64 16.37 -4.76
N LEU A 53 -14.05 15.25 -4.35
CA LEU A 53 -13.04 15.24 -3.29
C LEU A 53 -11.75 15.89 -3.81
N PRO A 54 -10.97 16.56 -2.94
CA PRO A 54 -9.67 17.05 -3.34
C PRO A 54 -8.75 15.88 -3.69
N ASP A 55 -7.92 16.08 -4.71
CA ASP A 55 -6.84 15.14 -5.00
C ASP A 55 -5.84 15.16 -3.83
N PRO A 56 -5.35 13.99 -3.40
CA PRO A 56 -4.34 13.93 -2.36
C PRO A 56 -2.99 14.47 -2.87
N LEU A 57 -2.18 15.01 -1.96
CA LEU A 57 -0.78 15.29 -2.22
C LEU A 57 0.01 13.99 -2.04
N GLU A 58 0.56 13.47 -3.14
CA GLU A 58 1.40 12.28 -3.12
C GLU A 58 2.79 12.61 -2.54
N LEU A 59 3.21 11.84 -1.53
CA LEU A 59 4.51 11.97 -0.86
C LEU A 59 5.13 10.60 -0.58
N THR A 60 6.43 10.59 -0.33
CA THR A 60 7.11 9.45 0.28
C THR A 60 6.76 9.34 1.77
N THR A 61 6.94 8.17 2.38
CA THR A 61 6.66 7.98 3.82
C THR A 61 7.49 8.94 4.68
N GLY A 62 8.77 9.11 4.37
CA GLY A 62 9.65 10.05 5.07
C GLY A 62 9.20 11.51 4.94
N ALA A 63 8.78 11.94 3.75
CA ALA A 63 8.32 13.31 3.51
C ALA A 63 6.97 13.63 4.17
N ALA A 64 6.14 12.61 4.41
CA ALA A 64 4.85 12.76 5.09
C ALA A 64 4.97 13.17 6.57
N ASN A 65 6.18 13.12 7.16
CA ASN A 65 6.44 13.57 8.53
C ASN A 65 6.64 15.10 8.66
N ASP A 66 6.53 15.88 7.58
CA ASP A 66 6.63 17.34 7.66
C ASP A 66 5.40 17.94 8.36
N ILE A 67 5.56 18.27 9.65
CA ILE A 67 4.52 18.85 10.50
C ILE A 67 3.92 20.16 9.95
N SER A 68 4.60 20.85 9.01
CA SER A 68 4.02 22.02 8.35
C SER A 68 2.86 21.69 7.41
N LEU A 69 2.68 20.41 7.06
CA LEU A 69 1.58 19.90 6.25
C LEU A 69 0.31 19.59 7.06
N GLU A 70 0.23 20.00 8.33
CA GLU A 70 -0.88 19.64 9.22
C GLU A 70 -2.22 19.90 8.54
N GLY A 71 -3.13 18.93 8.60
CA GLY A 71 -4.44 18.96 7.98
C GLY A 71 -4.45 18.94 6.43
N THR A 72 -3.36 18.49 5.80
CA THR A 72 -3.29 18.24 4.35
C THR A 72 -3.72 16.80 4.07
N TYR A 73 -4.49 16.60 3.00
CA TYR A 73 -4.86 15.27 2.53
C TYR A 73 -3.72 14.68 1.70
N LEU A 74 -3.10 13.61 2.18
CA LEU A 74 -1.92 12.98 1.60
C LEU A 74 -2.25 11.60 1.02
N GLN A 75 -1.43 11.15 0.08
CA GLN A 75 -1.36 9.76 -0.37
C GLN A 75 0.09 9.28 -0.27
N ILE A 76 0.28 8.12 0.34
CA ILE A 76 1.58 7.46 0.51
C ILE A 76 1.47 5.99 0.15
N ASN A 77 2.61 5.38 -0.18
CA ASN A 77 2.73 3.94 -0.36
C ASN A 77 3.87 3.45 0.53
N GLY A 78 3.68 2.34 1.25
CA GLY A 78 4.61 1.87 2.28
C GLY A 78 4.54 0.36 2.46
N VAL A 79 5.65 -0.26 2.87
CA VAL A 79 5.60 -1.60 3.49
C VAL A 79 5.27 -1.45 4.96
N VAL A 80 4.40 -2.31 5.48
CA VAL A 80 4.05 -2.34 6.91
C VAL A 80 5.25 -2.86 7.71
N THR A 81 5.92 -1.98 8.46
CA THR A 81 7.04 -2.35 9.34
C THR A 81 6.56 -2.73 10.75
N SER A 82 5.38 -2.28 11.15
CA SER A 82 4.77 -2.57 12.46
C SER A 82 3.25 -2.43 12.43
N PHE A 83 2.55 -3.29 13.17
CA PHE A 83 1.12 -3.20 13.38
C PHE A 83 0.77 -3.48 14.85
N GLN A 84 0.04 -2.56 15.48
CA GLN A 84 -0.38 -2.64 16.87
C GLN A 84 -1.85 -2.24 17.02
N ASP A 85 -2.67 -3.15 17.54
CA ASP A 85 -4.08 -2.90 17.85
C ASP A 85 -4.26 -2.74 19.37
N PHE A 86 -4.89 -1.65 19.78
CA PHE A 86 -5.19 -1.30 21.17
C PHE A 86 -6.69 -1.45 21.51
N GLY A 87 -7.52 -1.86 20.56
CA GLY A 87 -8.96 -2.05 20.69
C GLY A 87 -9.79 -0.78 20.45
N ASP A 88 -9.33 0.38 20.92
CA ASP A 88 -9.95 1.69 20.64
C ASP A 88 -9.32 2.42 19.44
N ALA A 89 -8.10 2.04 19.09
CA ALA A 89 -7.37 2.48 17.91
C ALA A 89 -6.31 1.43 17.52
N ALA A 90 -5.79 1.56 16.31
CA ALA A 90 -4.62 0.84 15.84
C ALA A 90 -3.56 1.83 15.33
N ASN A 91 -2.30 1.41 15.47
CA ASN A 91 -1.14 2.06 14.89
C ASN A 91 -0.53 1.13 13.84
N ILE A 92 -0.35 1.65 12.62
CA ILE A 92 0.34 0.98 11.52
C ILE A 92 1.55 1.85 11.18
N THR A 93 2.75 1.27 11.14
CA THR A 93 3.94 1.98 10.67
C THR A 93 4.23 1.56 9.24
N LEU A 94 4.40 2.55 8.36
CA LEU A 94 4.71 2.36 6.94
C LEU A 94 6.08 2.94 6.60
N ASP A 95 6.84 2.24 5.74
CA ASP A 95 8.12 2.73 5.22
C ASP A 95 8.28 2.37 3.73
N ASP A 96 8.73 3.33 2.92
CA ASP A 96 9.15 3.16 1.53
C ASP A 96 10.66 3.22 1.32
N GLY A 97 11.42 3.20 2.41
CA GLY A 97 12.87 3.36 2.43
C GLY A 97 13.32 4.82 2.56
N SER A 98 12.41 5.80 2.47
CA SER A 98 12.71 7.20 2.78
C SER A 98 12.53 7.54 4.26
N GLY A 99 11.96 6.64 5.07
CA GLY A 99 11.76 6.78 6.50
C GLY A 99 10.33 6.44 6.93
N GLU A 100 10.17 5.99 8.17
CA GLU A 100 8.89 5.54 8.70
C GLU A 100 7.88 6.68 8.90
N VAL A 101 6.58 6.38 8.71
CA VAL A 101 5.46 7.24 9.10
C VAL A 101 4.39 6.44 9.82
N LEU A 102 3.79 7.06 10.84
CA LEU A 102 2.73 6.46 11.64
C LEU A 102 1.35 6.72 11.02
N ILE A 103 0.55 5.66 10.87
CA ILE A 103 -0.86 5.73 10.50
C ILE A 103 -1.68 5.38 11.75
N ARG A 104 -2.56 6.29 12.15
CA ARG A 104 -3.42 6.17 13.32
C ARG A 104 -4.86 5.91 12.87
N VAL A 105 -5.36 4.70 13.12
CA VAL A 105 -6.72 4.30 12.75
C VAL A 105 -7.59 4.22 13.99
N TRP A 106 -8.62 5.05 14.10
CA TRP A 106 -9.56 4.98 15.22
C TRP A 106 -10.59 3.87 15.00
N ALA A 107 -10.89 3.05 16.01
CA ALA A 107 -11.90 1.98 15.90
C ALA A 107 -13.29 2.52 15.54
N THR A 108 -13.59 3.77 15.92
CA THR A 108 -14.84 4.47 15.59
C THR A 108 -15.02 4.77 14.11
N THR A 109 -13.97 4.71 13.30
CA THR A 109 -14.07 4.81 11.83
C THR A 109 -14.71 3.57 11.21
N GLY A 110 -14.66 2.43 11.91
CA GLY A 110 -15.12 1.15 11.38
C GLY A 110 -14.30 0.61 10.21
N ILE A 111 -13.09 1.14 9.98
CA ILE A 111 -12.16 0.61 8.98
C ILE A 111 -11.77 -0.82 9.40
N ASP A 112 -12.01 -1.77 8.49
CA ASP A 112 -11.53 -3.13 8.60
C ASP A 112 -10.04 -3.18 8.28
N LEU A 113 -9.27 -3.66 9.26
CA LEU A 113 -7.82 -3.81 9.20
C LEU A 113 -7.38 -5.26 8.98
N SER A 114 -8.30 -6.16 8.63
CA SER A 114 -7.95 -7.55 8.30
C SER A 114 -7.00 -7.67 7.10
N ILE A 115 -6.90 -6.61 6.29
CA ILE A 115 -5.98 -6.51 5.13
C ILE A 115 -4.56 -6.11 5.53
N VAL A 116 -4.31 -5.74 6.79
CA VAL A 116 -3.02 -5.23 7.25
C VAL A 116 -2.19 -6.37 7.82
N THR A 117 -1.12 -6.74 7.11
CA THR A 117 -0.09 -7.67 7.58
C THR A 117 1.26 -6.97 7.57
N VAL A 118 2.11 -7.24 8.57
CA VAL A 118 3.53 -6.86 8.51
C VAL A 118 4.18 -7.50 7.29
N ASP A 119 5.10 -6.78 6.65
CA ASP A 119 5.77 -7.12 5.39
C ASP A 119 4.93 -6.98 4.11
N ASP A 120 3.62 -6.71 4.20
CA ASP A 120 2.78 -6.37 3.05
C ASP A 120 2.86 -4.87 2.71
N SER A 121 2.64 -4.51 1.43
CA SER A 121 2.53 -3.11 1.00
C SER A 121 1.11 -2.58 1.16
N LEU A 122 0.99 -1.30 1.53
CA LEU A 122 -0.28 -0.56 1.60
C LEU A 122 -0.17 0.79 0.88
N GLU A 123 -1.25 1.18 0.22
CA GLU A 123 -1.52 2.57 -0.15
C GLU A 123 -2.42 3.17 0.93
N VAL A 124 -2.03 4.33 1.47
CA VAL A 124 -2.82 5.05 2.47
C VAL A 124 -3.09 6.47 2.00
N ARG A 125 -4.37 6.87 2.03
CA ARG A 125 -4.84 8.22 1.75
C ARG A 125 -5.44 8.85 2.99
N ALA A 126 -4.74 9.75 3.64
CA ALA A 126 -5.12 10.20 4.97
C ALA A 126 -4.79 11.67 5.20
N VAL A 127 -5.47 12.29 6.17
CA VAL A 127 -5.13 13.65 6.57
C VAL A 127 -3.94 13.57 7.52
N MET A 128 -2.93 14.41 7.30
CA MET A 128 -1.84 14.53 8.27
C MET A 128 -2.33 15.27 9.52
N ASP A 129 -2.02 14.74 10.68
CA ASP A 129 -2.34 15.29 12.00
C ASP A 129 -1.09 15.26 12.91
N ILE A 130 -1.13 16.02 14.00
CA ILE A 130 -0.04 16.10 14.97
C ILE A 130 -0.52 15.57 16.32
N PHE A 131 0.20 14.61 16.88
CA PHE A 131 -0.03 14.10 18.24
C PHE A 131 1.26 14.05 19.03
N ASN A 132 1.27 14.66 20.23
CA ASN A 132 2.46 14.77 21.08
C ASN A 132 3.70 15.28 20.31
N SER A 133 3.50 16.28 19.45
CA SER A 133 4.54 16.88 18.60
C SER A 133 5.14 15.97 17.52
N ALA A 134 4.50 14.83 17.22
CA ALA A 134 4.89 13.94 16.13
C ALA A 134 3.79 13.89 15.06
N ALA A 135 4.19 13.74 13.79
CA ALA A 135 3.27 13.55 12.68
C ALA A 135 2.61 12.17 12.76
N GLN A 136 1.35 12.11 12.37
CA GLN A 136 0.61 10.88 12.12
C GLN A 136 -0.34 11.12 10.94
N LEU A 137 -0.68 10.07 10.21
CA LEU A 137 -1.75 10.14 9.22
C LEU A 137 -3.01 9.48 9.76
N VAL A 138 -4.14 10.16 9.66
CA VAL A 138 -5.44 9.70 10.19
C VAL A 138 -6.43 9.42 9.04
N PRO A 139 -6.52 8.17 8.55
CA PRO A 139 -7.59 7.78 7.64
C PRO A 139 -8.93 7.74 8.39
N ALA A 140 -10.00 8.06 7.69
CA ALA A 140 -11.34 8.16 8.23
C ALA A 140 -12.34 7.19 7.58
N TYR A 141 -11.99 6.54 6.47
CA TYR A 141 -12.89 5.66 5.72
C TYR A 141 -12.17 4.44 5.14
N GLN A 142 -12.93 3.36 4.86
CA GLN A 142 -12.36 2.09 4.38
C GLN A 142 -11.56 2.22 3.08
N ASP A 143 -12.00 3.07 2.16
CA ASP A 143 -11.38 3.28 0.85
C ASP A 143 -10.06 4.06 0.89
N GLN A 144 -9.60 4.43 2.09
CA GLN A 144 -8.35 5.13 2.32
C GLN A 144 -7.19 4.22 2.72
N ILE A 145 -7.44 2.92 2.86
CA ILE A 145 -6.40 1.91 3.08
C ILE A 145 -6.67 0.79 2.08
N SER A 146 -5.70 0.52 1.22
CA SER A 146 -5.79 -0.55 0.23
C SER A 146 -4.51 -1.37 0.17
N ALA A 147 -4.67 -2.68 -0.04
CA ALA A 147 -3.61 -3.64 -0.28
C ALA A 147 -3.79 -4.29 -1.67
N PRO A 148 -2.71 -4.57 -2.41
CA PRO A 148 -1.35 -4.10 -2.14
C PRO A 148 -1.26 -2.57 -2.33
N GLY A 149 -0.28 -1.95 -1.69
CA GLY A 149 0.13 -0.59 -2.01
C GLY A 149 0.89 -0.54 -3.34
N ALA A 150 0.87 0.59 -4.03
CA ALA A 150 1.72 0.80 -5.19
C ALA A 150 3.12 1.23 -4.74
N GLN A 151 3.95 0.28 -4.34
CA GLN A 151 5.34 0.54 -3.99
C GLN A 151 6.25 0.32 -5.21
N PRO A 152 7.25 1.20 -5.43
CA PRO A 152 8.29 0.95 -6.42
C PRO A 152 8.97 -0.41 -6.21
N GLY A 153 8.68 -1.38 -7.08
CA GLY A 153 9.37 -2.67 -7.08
C GLY A 153 8.95 -3.64 -5.97
N ASP A 154 7.76 -3.49 -5.37
CA ASP A 154 7.24 -4.42 -4.36
C ASP A 154 6.85 -5.81 -4.89
N GLY A 155 7.03 -6.05 -6.20
CA GLY A 155 6.64 -7.32 -6.81
C GLY A 155 5.19 -7.40 -7.22
N SER A 156 4.39 -6.32 -7.06
CA SER A 156 3.03 -6.25 -7.60
C SER A 156 3.00 -6.57 -9.10
N GLY A 157 2.10 -7.46 -9.48
CA GLY A 157 2.17 -8.11 -10.77
C GLY A 157 1.36 -9.39 -10.87
N ALA A 158 1.37 -9.98 -12.06
CA ALA A 158 0.78 -11.27 -12.33
C ALA A 158 1.85 -12.33 -12.56
N ALA A 159 1.67 -13.50 -11.93
CA ALA A 159 2.40 -14.72 -12.25
C ALA A 159 1.42 -15.78 -12.77
N THR A 160 1.72 -16.37 -13.92
CA THR A 160 0.92 -17.44 -14.54
C THR A 160 1.80 -18.65 -14.83
N ILE A 161 1.20 -19.83 -14.85
CA ILE A 161 1.89 -21.09 -15.15
C ILE A 161 1.17 -21.85 -16.28
N ALA A 162 1.95 -22.48 -17.16
CA ALA A 162 1.43 -23.30 -18.25
C ALA A 162 2.27 -24.60 -18.43
N PRO A 163 1.65 -25.78 -18.62
CA PRO A 163 0.22 -26.02 -18.43
C PRO A 163 -0.20 -25.77 -16.97
N ASP A 164 -1.48 -25.48 -16.77
CA ASP A 164 -2.07 -25.26 -15.44
C ASP A 164 -2.39 -26.57 -14.69
N SER A 165 -2.22 -27.70 -15.37
CA SER A 165 -2.49 -29.05 -14.88
C SER A 165 -1.64 -30.08 -15.62
N VAL A 166 -1.28 -31.15 -14.94
CA VAL A 166 -0.49 -32.27 -15.49
C VAL A 166 -0.97 -33.61 -14.94
N GLY A 167 -0.71 -34.70 -15.65
CA GLY A 167 -0.93 -36.04 -15.14
C GLY A 167 0.09 -36.44 -14.07
N VAL A 168 -0.32 -37.28 -13.12
CA VAL A 168 0.60 -37.81 -12.09
C VAL A 168 1.68 -38.67 -12.75
N GLY A 169 2.95 -38.36 -12.48
CA GLY A 169 4.10 -39.10 -13.01
C GLY A 169 4.43 -38.80 -14.48
N GLU A 170 3.78 -37.80 -15.08
CA GLU A 170 4.14 -37.32 -16.42
C GLU A 170 5.31 -36.35 -16.34
N SER A 171 6.33 -36.57 -17.18
CA SER A 171 7.40 -35.60 -17.30
C SER A 171 6.93 -34.39 -18.11
N VAL A 172 7.06 -33.20 -17.54
CA VAL A 172 6.54 -31.95 -18.09
C VAL A 172 7.60 -30.84 -18.10
N SER A 173 7.39 -29.87 -18.99
CA SER A 173 8.02 -28.56 -18.92
C SER A 173 6.99 -27.52 -18.51
N LEU A 174 7.22 -26.82 -17.38
CA LEU A 174 6.34 -25.76 -16.91
C LEU A 174 6.90 -24.39 -17.32
N ALA A 175 6.07 -23.57 -17.95
CA ALA A 175 6.37 -22.19 -18.28
C ALA A 175 5.72 -21.26 -17.23
N VAL A 176 6.54 -20.59 -16.44
CA VAL A 176 6.13 -19.54 -15.50
C VAL A 176 6.34 -18.19 -16.20
N THR A 177 5.27 -17.41 -16.33
CA THR A 177 5.32 -16.05 -16.92
C THR A 177 5.03 -15.03 -15.83
N VAL A 178 5.91 -14.05 -15.69
CA VAL A 178 5.83 -12.95 -14.72
C VAL A 178 5.68 -11.62 -15.47
N ALA A 179 4.72 -10.80 -15.03
CA ALA A 179 4.47 -9.46 -15.52
C ALA A 179 4.35 -8.51 -14.32
N GLY A 180 4.97 -7.34 -14.39
CA GLY A 180 4.74 -6.29 -13.39
C GLY A 180 3.44 -5.54 -13.68
N GLU A 181 2.85 -4.90 -12.68
CA GLU A 181 1.63 -4.09 -12.83
C GLU A 181 1.87 -2.58 -12.91
N SER A 182 3.12 -2.15 -12.77
CA SER A 182 3.52 -0.74 -12.76
C SER A 182 4.73 -0.48 -13.67
N GLY A 183 5.06 0.79 -13.88
CA GLY A 183 6.28 1.21 -14.59
C GLY A 183 7.58 0.94 -13.81
N PHE A 184 7.50 0.30 -12.64
CA PHE A 184 8.66 -0.15 -11.88
C PHE A 184 9.16 -1.49 -12.39
N THR A 185 10.46 -1.74 -12.21
CA THR A 185 11.14 -2.89 -12.80
C THR A 185 11.47 -3.91 -11.71
N LEU A 186 11.02 -5.16 -11.88
CA LEU A 186 11.45 -6.27 -11.04
C LEU A 186 12.82 -6.75 -11.50
N GLU A 187 13.82 -6.57 -10.64
CA GLU A 187 15.21 -6.93 -10.92
C GLU A 187 15.54 -8.38 -10.55
N ARG A 188 14.72 -9.00 -9.71
CA ARG A 188 14.89 -10.37 -9.23
C ARG A 188 13.57 -11.10 -9.17
N VAL A 189 13.54 -12.33 -9.69
CA VAL A 189 12.41 -13.25 -9.61
C VAL A 189 12.89 -14.56 -9.01
N ALA A 190 12.14 -15.13 -8.07
CA ALA A 190 12.42 -16.45 -7.51
C ALA A 190 11.23 -17.38 -7.68
N VAL A 191 11.47 -18.59 -8.17
CA VAL A 191 10.47 -19.67 -8.26
C VAL A 191 10.96 -20.83 -7.41
N ARG A 192 10.10 -21.32 -6.52
CA ARG A 192 10.39 -22.49 -5.68
C ARG A 192 9.58 -23.69 -6.16
N ILE A 193 10.28 -24.75 -6.52
CA ILE A 193 9.69 -26.05 -6.86
C ILE A 193 9.25 -26.75 -5.56
N PRO A 194 7.98 -27.18 -5.44
CA PRO A 194 7.54 -27.92 -4.27
C PRO A 194 8.33 -29.22 -4.11
N THR A 195 8.51 -29.68 -2.87
CA THR A 195 9.33 -30.87 -2.56
C THR A 195 8.72 -32.19 -3.05
N GLU A 196 7.45 -32.17 -3.44
CA GLU A 196 6.69 -33.29 -3.99
C GLU A 196 7.03 -33.57 -5.46
N TRP A 197 7.69 -32.63 -6.15
CA TRP A 197 8.09 -32.77 -7.54
C TRP A 197 9.49 -33.33 -7.67
N ASP A 198 9.65 -34.30 -8.56
CA ASP A 198 10.95 -34.82 -8.94
C ASP A 198 11.52 -33.98 -10.09
N TRP A 199 12.74 -33.47 -9.91
CA TRP A 199 13.46 -32.79 -10.98
C TRP A 199 14.96 -32.77 -10.72
N VAL A 200 15.71 -32.46 -11.77
CA VAL A 200 17.17 -32.28 -11.68
C VAL A 200 17.46 -30.78 -11.59
N ALA A 201 17.93 -30.34 -10.43
CA ALA A 201 18.23 -28.94 -10.10
C ALA A 201 19.50 -28.43 -10.83
N LEU A 202 19.41 -28.25 -12.14
CA LEU A 202 20.48 -27.75 -12.99
C LEU A 202 20.04 -26.50 -13.75
N PRO A 203 20.90 -25.46 -13.88
CA PRO A 203 20.62 -24.29 -14.70
C PRO A 203 20.27 -24.63 -16.16
N SER A 204 20.78 -25.73 -16.70
CA SER A 204 20.47 -26.19 -18.06
C SER A 204 19.02 -26.63 -18.26
N ASN A 205 18.29 -26.92 -17.18
CA ASN A 205 16.87 -27.26 -17.21
C ASN A 205 15.96 -26.03 -17.14
N VAL A 206 16.54 -24.82 -17.09
CA VAL A 206 15.82 -23.57 -17.02
C VAL A 206 16.16 -22.72 -18.25
N GLN A 207 15.13 -22.35 -19.02
CA GLN A 207 15.26 -21.47 -20.17
C GLN A 207 14.50 -20.16 -19.92
N LEU A 208 15.21 -19.03 -20.05
CA LEU A 208 14.62 -17.69 -19.96
C LEU A 208 14.23 -17.16 -21.33
N SER A 209 13.12 -16.43 -21.39
CA SER A 209 12.62 -15.74 -22.58
C SER A 209 11.75 -14.53 -22.18
N GLY A 210 11.30 -13.75 -23.16
CA GLY A 210 10.55 -12.51 -22.94
C GLY A 210 11.45 -11.29 -22.73
N GLY A 211 10.92 -10.10 -23.00
CA GLY A 211 11.67 -8.84 -22.89
C GLY A 211 12.19 -8.60 -21.47
N GLY A 212 11.38 -8.96 -20.47
CA GLY A 212 11.70 -8.85 -19.05
C GLY A 212 12.88 -9.71 -18.59
N PHE A 213 13.28 -10.74 -19.35
CA PHE A 213 14.46 -11.57 -19.04
C PHE A 213 15.57 -11.48 -20.10
N SER A 214 15.51 -10.54 -21.05
CA SER A 214 16.43 -10.47 -22.21
C SER A 214 17.92 -10.22 -21.85
N GLY A 215 18.25 -9.91 -20.60
CA GLY A 215 19.63 -9.79 -20.10
C GLY A 215 19.83 -10.46 -18.73
N ALA A 216 18.86 -11.25 -18.29
CA ALA A 216 18.85 -11.82 -16.97
C ALA A 216 19.75 -13.07 -16.86
N THR A 217 20.19 -13.38 -15.66
CA THR A 217 20.96 -14.59 -15.33
C THR A 217 20.16 -15.53 -14.45
N VAL A 218 20.35 -16.83 -14.62
CA VAL A 218 19.69 -17.86 -13.80
C VAL A 218 20.68 -18.55 -12.87
N ALA A 219 20.25 -18.76 -11.62
CA ALA A 219 20.92 -19.61 -10.65
C ALA A 219 19.92 -20.64 -10.10
N VAL A 220 20.39 -21.85 -9.85
CA VAL A 220 19.58 -22.93 -9.27
C VAL A 220 20.26 -23.42 -7.99
N SER A 221 19.51 -23.47 -6.89
CA SER A 221 19.99 -23.92 -5.58
C SER A 221 18.93 -24.78 -4.92
N GLY A 222 19.12 -26.10 -4.91
CA GLY A 222 18.09 -27.04 -4.46
C GLY A 222 16.82 -26.88 -5.28
N ASN A 223 15.70 -26.60 -4.61
CA ASN A 223 14.40 -26.38 -5.25
C ASN A 223 14.12 -24.92 -5.60
N GLU A 224 15.07 -24.01 -5.41
CA GLU A 224 14.89 -22.59 -5.72
C GLU A 224 15.62 -22.22 -7.01
N ILE A 225 14.89 -21.57 -7.91
CA ILE A 225 15.41 -20.99 -9.15
C ILE A 225 15.34 -19.47 -8.99
N THR A 226 16.49 -18.80 -9.08
CA THR A 226 16.59 -17.34 -9.01
C THR A 226 16.97 -16.78 -10.37
N VAL A 227 16.23 -15.78 -10.81
CA VAL A 227 16.55 -14.93 -11.97
C VAL A 227 17.01 -13.58 -11.44
N SER A 228 18.21 -13.16 -11.81
CA SER A 228 18.80 -11.88 -11.44
C SER A 228 19.01 -10.99 -12.66
N ASN A 229 19.07 -9.67 -12.47
CA ASN A 229 19.13 -8.69 -13.56
C ASN A 229 17.92 -8.80 -14.51
N ALA A 230 16.77 -9.16 -13.95
CA ALA A 230 15.51 -9.07 -14.67
C ALA A 230 15.17 -7.60 -14.93
N VAL A 231 14.37 -7.37 -15.96
CA VAL A 231 13.79 -6.07 -16.31
C VAL A 231 12.28 -6.19 -16.49
N VAL A 232 11.63 -6.99 -15.65
CA VAL A 232 10.19 -7.27 -15.77
C VAL A 232 9.39 -6.04 -15.36
N SER A 233 8.47 -5.57 -16.21
CA SER A 233 7.59 -4.43 -15.94
C SER A 233 6.21 -4.64 -16.58
N ASP A 234 5.34 -3.62 -16.50
CA ASP A 234 4.05 -3.54 -17.20
C ASP A 234 4.11 -3.67 -18.73
N ILE A 235 5.26 -3.39 -19.35
CA ILE A 235 5.48 -3.48 -20.81
C ILE A 235 6.46 -4.58 -21.22
N ALA A 236 7.13 -5.23 -20.26
CA ALA A 236 8.17 -6.22 -20.52
C ALA A 236 7.99 -7.45 -19.63
N THR A 237 7.36 -8.50 -20.17
CA THR A 237 7.16 -9.76 -19.43
C THR A 237 8.40 -10.66 -19.47
N GLY A 238 8.62 -11.42 -18.40
CA GLY A 238 9.64 -12.46 -18.31
C GLY A 238 9.01 -13.84 -18.26
N GLN A 239 9.50 -14.79 -19.06
CA GLN A 239 9.05 -16.17 -19.02
C GLN A 239 10.21 -17.13 -18.74
N MET A 240 10.02 -17.98 -17.73
CA MET A 240 10.93 -19.06 -17.33
C MET A 240 10.29 -20.41 -17.69
N THR A 241 10.94 -21.20 -18.55
CA THR A 241 10.55 -22.60 -18.81
C THR A 241 11.44 -23.54 -18.01
N ILE A 242 10.84 -24.42 -17.22
CA ILE A 242 11.50 -25.37 -16.33
C ILE A 242 11.18 -26.77 -16.84
N ALA A 243 12.20 -27.50 -17.31
CA ALA A 243 12.05 -28.79 -17.94
C ALA A 243 12.34 -29.96 -16.99
N GLY A 244 11.73 -31.11 -17.26
CA GLY A 244 12.06 -32.37 -16.59
C GLY A 244 11.49 -32.47 -15.17
N LEU A 245 10.38 -31.78 -14.92
CA LEU A 245 9.56 -31.94 -13.72
C LEU A 245 8.70 -33.20 -13.87
N THR A 246 8.54 -34.00 -12.82
CA THR A 246 7.70 -35.22 -12.80
C THR A 246 6.93 -35.32 -11.49
#